data_AF-A0A1Q7XSZ6-F1
#
_entry.id   AF-A0A1Q7XSZ6-F1
#
_cell.length_a   1.000
_cell.length_b   1.000
_cell.length_c   1.000
_cell.angle_alpha   90.00
_cell.angle_beta   90.00
_cell.angle_gamma   90.00
#
_symmetry.space_group_name_H-M   'P 1'
#
loop_
_entity.id
_entity.type
_entity.pdbx_description
1 polymer ?
#
loop_
_entity_poly.entity_id
_entity_poly.type
_entity_poly.pdbx_seq_one_letter_code
_entity_poly.pdbx_strand_id
1 'polypeptide(L)' 'MSLGGLFLETPTPRNLGSGVNLEFLVEEGQIRADAVVMRVEPGDGLALKFTGVIDEDRSRLATLMNRLRQSS' A
#
# COMPACT_ATOMS: atom_id res chain seq x y z
N MET A 1 1.34 5.45 5.56
CA MET A 1 0.31 4.84 4.68
C MET A 1 -0.94 5.71 4.68
N SER A 2 -1.78 5.62 3.64
CA SER A 2 -3.08 6.30 3.52
C SER A 2 -4.08 5.43 2.75
N LEU A 3 -5.33 5.86 2.64
CA LEU A 3 -6.33 5.22 1.76
C LEU A 3 -5.96 5.31 0.26
N GLY A 4 -5.07 6.22 -0.13
CA GLY A 4 -4.66 6.42 -1.52
C GLY A 4 -3.37 5.68 -1.91
N GLY A 5 -2.66 5.09 -0.95
CA GLY A 5 -1.36 4.48 -1.22
C GLY A 5 -0.46 4.40 0.00
N LEU A 6 0.74 3.84 -0.20
CA LEU A 6 1.71 3.58 0.84
C LEU A 6 3.14 3.79 0.32
N PHE A 7 4.07 3.92 1.26
CA PHE A 7 5.49 3.76 0.98
C PHE A 7 5.88 2.33 1.39
N LEU A 8 6.51 1.59 0.48
CA LEU A 8 6.98 0.23 0.69
C LEU A 8 8.51 0.27 0.78
N GLU A 9 9.04 0.02 1.96
CA GLU A 9 10.47 -0.22 2.13
C GLU A 9 10.84 -1.54 1.45
N THR A 10 11.72 -1.46 0.45
CA THR A 10 12.18 -2.63 -0.27
C THR A 10 13.47 -2.31 -1.01
N PRO A 11 14.49 -3.20 -0.97
CA PRO A 11 15.67 -3.05 -1.81
C PRO A 11 15.38 -3.44 -3.27
N THR A 12 14.18 -3.95 -3.57
CA THR A 12 13.84 -4.43 -4.92
C THR A 12 13.52 -3.25 -5.83
N PRO A 13 14.33 -3.01 -6.87
CA PRO A 13 14.08 -1.91 -7.79
C PRO A 13 12.82 -2.19 -8.62
N ARG A 14 12.03 -1.13 -8.88
CA ARG A 14 10.96 -1.13 -9.87
C ARG A 14 10.96 0.15 -10.67
N ASN A 15 10.47 0.07 -11.91
CA ASN A 15 10.38 1.22 -12.77
C ASN A 15 9.25 2.15 -12.32
N LEU A 16 9.48 3.46 -12.44
CA LEU A 16 8.43 4.46 -12.28
C LEU A 16 7.26 4.15 -13.22
N GLY A 17 6.02 4.25 -12.72
CA GLY A 17 4.80 3.94 -13.47
C GLY A 17 4.51 2.45 -13.64
N SER A 18 5.40 1.55 -13.21
CA SER A 18 5.13 0.11 -13.28
C SER A 18 4.02 -0.32 -12.31
N GLY A 19 3.23 -1.30 -12.74
CA GLY A 19 2.18 -1.91 -11.93
C GLY A 19 2.77 -2.81 -10.83
N VAL A 20 2.10 -2.82 -9.68
CA VAL A 20 2.43 -3.63 -8.51
C VAL A 20 1.13 -4.18 -7.94
N ASN A 21 1.01 -5.51 -7.86
CA ASN A 21 -0.03 -6.14 -7.05
C ASN A 21 0.50 -6.25 -5.62
N LEU A 22 -0.22 -5.67 -4.68
CA LEU A 22 0.09 -5.68 -3.27
C LEU A 22 -0.84 -6.66 -2.57
N GLU A 23 -0.25 -7.43 -1.67
CA GLU A 23 -0.96 -8.32 -0.76
C GLU A 23 -0.25 -8.24 0.58
N PHE A 24 -0.96 -7.77 1.60
CA PHE A 24 -0.41 -7.68 2.95
C PHE A 24 -1.42 -8.13 3.97
N LEU A 25 -0.92 -8.83 5.00
CA LEU A 25 -1.71 -9.37 6.09
C LEU A 25 -1.61 -8.44 7.29
N VAL A 26 -2.75 -7.99 7.80
CA VAL A 26 -2.88 -7.15 8.99
C VAL A 26 -3.90 -7.76 9.96
N GLU A 27 -4.09 -7.14 11.13
CA GLU A 27 -5.09 -7.57 12.11
C GLU A 27 -6.52 -7.59 11.54
N GLU A 28 -6.83 -6.68 10.61
CA GLU A 28 -8.11 -6.62 9.89
C GLU A 28 -8.29 -7.74 8.84
N GLY A 29 -7.27 -8.56 8.64
CA GLY A 29 -7.21 -9.62 7.63
C GLY A 29 -6.27 -9.28 6.48
N GLN A 30 -6.35 -10.09 5.42
CA GLN A 30 -5.62 -9.87 4.18
C GLN A 30 -6.21 -8.67 3.44
N ILE A 31 -5.34 -7.81 2.90
CA ILE A 31 -5.70 -6.68 2.05
C ILE A 31 -4.95 -6.83 0.73
N ARG A 32 -5.71 -6.82 -0.38
CA ARG A 32 -5.15 -6.82 -1.74
C ARG A 32 -5.43 -5.49 -2.43
N ALA A 33 -4.43 -4.99 -3.15
CA ALA A 33 -4.53 -3.75 -3.89
C ALA A 33 -3.67 -3.77 -5.15
N ASP A 34 -4.19 -3.22 -6.24
CA ASP A 34 -3.39 -2.88 -7.41
C ASP A 34 -2.83 -1.48 -7.23
N ALA A 35 -1.55 -1.29 -7.54
CA ALA A 35 -0.86 -0.03 -7.37
C ALA A 35 0.07 0.28 -8.52
N VAL A 36 0.48 1.55 -8.61
CA VAL A 36 1.53 2.02 -9.53
C VAL A 36 2.65 2.69 -8.75
N VAL A 37 3.88 2.51 -9.21
CA VAL A 37 5.05 3.20 -8.66
C VAL A 37 5.00 4.67 -9.02
N MET A 38 4.88 5.55 -8.02
CA MET A 38 4.86 7.02 -8.18
C MET A 38 6.19 7.68 -7.84
N ARG A 39 7.03 7.03 -7.04
CA ARG A 39 8.39 7.47 -6.72
C ARG A 39 9.26 6.26 -6.38
N VAL A 40 10.52 6.31 -6.78
CA VAL A 40 11.54 5.33 -6.43
C VAL A 40 12.60 6.04 -5.59
N GLU A 41 12.92 5.49 -4.43
CA GLU A 41 14.02 5.92 -3.58
C GLU A 41 15.07 4.80 -3.59
N PRO A 42 16.14 4.94 -4.41
CA PRO A 42 17.11 3.87 -4.62
C PRO A 42 17.76 3.42 -3.31
N GLY A 43 17.58 2.14 -2.96
CA GLY A 43 18.11 1.56 -1.72
C GLY A 43 17.16 1.64 -0.52
N ASP A 44 16.13 2.48 -0.58
CA ASP A 44 15.19 2.71 0.52
C ASP A 44 13.82 2.08 0.25
N GLY A 45 13.20 2.37 -0.91
CA GLY A 45 11.88 1.84 -1.20
C GLY A 45 11.11 2.53 -2.35
N LEU A 46 9.79 2.31 -2.34
CA LEU A 46 8.87 2.70 -3.39
C LEU A 46 7.66 3.45 -2.82
N ALA A 47 7.35 4.64 -3.34
CA ALA A 47 6.05 5.25 -3.11
C ALA A 47 5.03 4.71 -4.11
N LEU A 48 3.98 4.07 -3.60
CA LEU A 48 2.95 3.38 -4.37
C LEU A 48 1.61 4.11 -4.23
N LYS A 49 0.94 4.34 -5.36
CA LYS A 49 -0.43 4.83 -5.39
C LYS A 49 -1.36 3.68 -5.73
N PHE A 50 -2.40 3.48 -4.94
CA PHE A 50 -3.43 2.49 -5.25
C PHE A 50 -4.22 2.93 -6.49
N THR A 51 -4.50 1.95 -7.33
CA THR A 51 -5.28 2.07 -8.56
C THR A 51 -6.53 1.19 -8.52
N GLY A 52 -6.52 0.14 -7.69
CA GLY A 52 -7.68 -0.70 -7.43
C GLY A 52 -7.60 -1.31 -6.03
N VAL A 53 -8.70 -1.28 -5.30
CA VAL A 53 -8.90 -2.02 -4.05
C VAL A 53 -10.34 -2.51 -4.10
N ILE A 54 -10.55 -3.82 -3.93
CA ILE A 54 -11.92 -4.37 -3.91
C ILE A 54 -12.66 -3.91 -2.65
N ASP A 55 -13.99 -3.87 -2.68
CA ASP A 55 -14.79 -3.27 -1.60
C ASP A 55 -14.54 -3.91 -0.21
N GLU A 56 -14.38 -5.23 -0.16
CA GLU A 56 -14.05 -5.96 1.06
C GLU A 56 -12.72 -5.47 1.67
N ASP A 57 -11.68 -5.39 0.85
CA ASP A 57 -10.34 -4.97 1.25
C ASP A 57 -10.29 -3.46 1.53
N ARG A 58 -11.17 -2.66 0.90
CA ARG A 58 -11.29 -1.22 1.17
C ARG A 58 -11.85 -0.94 2.56
N SER A 59 -12.80 -1.76 3.03
CA SER A 59 -13.33 -1.67 4.40
C SER A 59 -12.27 -2.03 5.44
N ARG A 60 -11.50 -3.10 5.19
CA ARG A 60 -10.36 -3.50 6.02
C ARG A 60 -9.29 -2.41 6.07
N LEU A 61 -8.95 -1.84 4.92
CA LEU A 61 -7.99 -0.74 4.81
C LEU A 61 -8.45 0.49 5.59
N ALA A 62 -9.73 0.86 5.53
CA ALA A 62 -10.26 1.97 6.32
C ALA A 62 -10.18 1.70 7.83
N THR A 63 -10.50 0.49 8.26
CA THR A 63 -10.37 0.06 9.67
C THR A 63 -8.91 0.13 10.14
N LEU A 64 -7.97 -0.40 9.34
CA LEU A 64 -6.53 -0.29 9.58
C LEU A 64 -6.11 1.17 9.76
N MET A 65 -6.52 2.06 8.85
CA MET A 65 -6.17 3.49 8.93
C MET A 65 -6.71 4.14 10.20
N ASN A 66 -7.91 3.76 10.66
CA ASN A 66 -8.47 4.26 11.91
C ASN A 66 -7.70 3.76 13.13
N ARG A 67 -7.32 2.47 13.15
CA ARG A 67 -6.52 1.90 14.24
C ARG A 67 -5.16 2.57 14.35
N LEU A 68 -4.43 2.70 13.24
CA LEU A 68 -3.11 3.33 13.23
C LEU A 68 -3.14 4.79 13.73
N ARG A 69 -4.23 5.52 13.48
CA ARG A 69 -4.43 6.88 13.98
C ARG A 69 -4.69 6.96 15.48
N GLN A 70 -5.29 5.93 16.07
CA GLN A 70 -5.56 5.86 17.50
C GLN A 70 -4.35 5.36 18.30
N SER A 71 -3.39 4.72 17.63
CA SER A 71 -2.13 4.25 18.23
C SER A 71 -0.98 5.26 18.14
N SER A 72 -1.23 6.46 17.59
CA SER A 72 -0.26 7.57 17.51
C SER A 72 -0.45 8.55 18.65
#